data_AF-A0A124I8P0-F1
#
_entry.id   AF-A0A124I8P0-F1
#
_cell.length_a   1.000
_cell.length_b   1.000
_cell.length_c   1.000
_cell.angle_alpha   90.00
_cell.angle_beta   90.00
_cell.angle_gamma   90.00
#
_symmetry.space_group_name_H-M   'P 1'
#
loop_
_entity.id
_entity.type
_entity.pdbx_description
1 polymer ?
#
loop_
_entity_poly.entity_id
_entity_poly.type
_entity_poly.pdbx_seq_one_letter_code
_entity_poly.pdbx_strand_id
1 'polypeptide(L)'
;MPSVDEDPNVRRAAFDLYVALHCLADSQSLGLVITSARDKIPGDIHDALTQLDRCRDMLSPGHPDLVHMAQEVVFTWEEHRTDRLAQLMTLLDELAAIAGSSLPLQLPPTS
;
A
#
# COMPACT_ATOMS: atom_id res chain seq x y z
N MET A 1 -5.00 9.44 17.92
CA MET A 1 -6.40 8.96 18.00
C MET A 1 -6.97 9.05 16.59
N PRO A 2 -7.37 7.95 15.95
CA PRO A 2 -7.99 8.03 14.63
C PRO A 2 -9.35 8.73 14.77
N SER A 3 -9.53 9.84 14.06
CA SER A 3 -10.77 10.62 14.08
C SER A 3 -11.90 9.78 13.51
N VAL A 4 -12.95 9.57 14.31
CA VAL A 4 -14.13 8.77 13.97
C VAL A 4 -14.94 9.35 12.78
N ASP A 5 -14.53 10.53 12.27
CA ASP A 5 -15.17 11.33 11.21
C ASP A 5 -14.39 11.38 9.87
N GLU A 6 -13.47 10.43 9.62
CA GLU A 6 -12.85 10.32 8.30
C GLU A 6 -13.92 10.05 7.22
N ASP A 7 -13.88 10.77 6.10
CA ASP A 7 -14.84 10.63 4.99
C ASP A 7 -14.81 9.17 4.47
N PRO A 8 -15.97 8.53 4.21
CA PRO A 8 -16.02 7.15 3.73
C PRO A 8 -15.20 6.93 2.45
N ASN A 9 -15.05 7.95 1.60
CA ASN A 9 -14.20 7.89 0.41
C ASN A 9 -12.72 7.88 0.76
N VAL A 10 -12.30 8.63 1.78
CA VAL A 10 -10.91 8.65 2.24
C VAL A 10 -10.56 7.32 2.90
N ARG A 11 -11.46 6.75 3.71
CA ARG A 11 -11.29 5.40 4.27
C ARG A 11 -11.18 4.35 3.17
N ARG A 12 -12.00 4.47 2.12
CA ARG A 12 -11.96 3.55 0.98
C ARG A 12 -10.65 3.67 0.21
N ALA A 13 -10.20 4.89 -0.07
CA ALA A 13 -8.93 5.16 -0.73
C ALA A 13 -7.74 4.63 0.09
N ALA A 14 -7.75 4.82 1.41
CA ALA A 14 -6.75 4.26 2.31
C ALA A 14 -6.73 2.72 2.26
N PHE A 15 -7.90 2.08 2.25
CA PHE A 15 -8.02 0.64 2.14
C PHE A 15 -7.52 0.10 0.79
N ASP A 16 -7.90 0.76 -0.32
CA ASP A 16 -7.49 0.34 -1.66
C ASP A 16 -5.96 0.47 -1.83
N LEU A 17 -5.36 1.54 -1.30
CA LEU A 17 -3.90 1.72 -1.27
C LEU A 17 -3.22 0.70 -0.34
N TYR A 18 -3.80 0.41 0.83
CA TYR A 18 -3.32 -0.63 1.75
C TYR A 18 -3.23 -1.98 1.05
N VAL A 19 -4.29 -2.40 0.32
CA VAL A 19 -4.32 -3.69 -0.37
C VAL A 19 -3.20 -3.78 -1.42
N ALA A 20 -3.04 -2.75 -2.26
CA ALA A 20 -2.03 -2.75 -3.30
C ALA A 20 -0.60 -2.84 -2.74
N LEU A 21 -0.32 -2.07 -1.69
CA LEU A 21 0.96 -2.10 -0.99
C LEU A 21 1.21 -3.41 -0.25
N HIS A 22 0.16 -4.04 0.29
CA HIS A 22 0.26 -5.34 0.91
C HIS A 22 0.57 -6.45 -0.11
N CYS A 23 -0.09 -6.43 -1.27
CA CYS A 23 0.23 -7.33 -2.38
C CYS A 23 1.68 -7.17 -2.85
N LEU A 24 2.16 -5.93 -2.93
CA LEU A 24 3.55 -5.63 -3.27
C LEU A 24 4.54 -6.23 -2.25
N ALA A 25 4.23 -6.15 -0.96
CA ALA A 25 5.02 -6.78 0.12
C ALA A 25 5.04 -8.31 0.05
N ASP A 26 3.89 -8.92 -0.23
CA ASP A 26 3.73 -10.37 -0.30
C ASP A 26 4.52 -10.96 -1.48
N SER A 27 4.45 -10.30 -2.65
CA SER A 27 5.25 -10.64 -3.83
C SER A 27 6.75 -10.60 -3.58
N GLN A 28 7.23 -9.67 -2.74
CA GLN A 28 8.63 -9.65 -2.31
C GLN A 28 8.97 -10.81 -1.34
N SER A 29 8.09 -11.07 -0.36
CA SER A 29 8.31 -12.09 0.67
C SER A 29 8.36 -13.51 0.09
N LEU A 30 7.60 -13.77 -0.97
CA LEU A 30 7.62 -15.03 -1.70
C LEU A 30 8.85 -15.23 -2.60
N GLY A 31 9.77 -14.25 -2.65
CA GLY A 31 10.97 -14.33 -3.49
C GLY A 31 10.67 -14.30 -4.99
N LEU A 32 9.46 -13.87 -5.38
CA LEU A 32 9.05 -13.75 -6.78
C LEU A 32 9.72 -12.57 -7.49
N VAL A 33 10.54 -11.79 -6.78
CA VAL A 33 11.33 -10.72 -7.38
C VAL A 33 12.56 -11.31 -8.09
N ILE A 34 12.28 -11.69 -9.34
CA ILE A 34 13.17 -11.85 -10.50
C ILE A 34 13.80 -13.24 -10.66
N THR A 35 13.14 -14.09 -11.45
CA THR A 35 13.72 -14.48 -12.75
C THR A 35 12.65 -14.48 -13.83
N SER A 36 13.03 -14.02 -15.02
CA SER A 36 12.41 -14.35 -16.30
C SER A 36 11.28 -13.43 -16.78
N ALA A 37 11.56 -12.82 -17.92
CA ALA A 37 10.72 -11.97 -18.75
C ALA A 37 9.46 -12.69 -19.31
N ARG A 38 8.62 -13.31 -18.48
CA ARG A 38 7.40 -13.97 -18.98
C ARG A 38 6.14 -13.90 -18.14
N ASP A 39 6.16 -13.63 -16.83
CA ASP A 39 4.90 -13.58 -16.07
C ASP A 39 4.94 -12.57 -14.89
N LYS A 40 4.08 -11.55 -15.00
CA LYS A 40 3.42 -10.78 -13.93
C LYS A 40 4.19 -9.92 -12.88
N ILE A 41 5.51 -9.82 -12.88
CA ILE A 41 6.22 -9.01 -11.86
C ILE A 41 6.13 -7.47 -12.04
N PRO A 42 5.92 -6.89 -13.25
CA PRO A 42 5.64 -5.45 -13.39
C PRO A 42 4.26 -5.04 -12.85
N GLY A 43 3.37 -6.00 -12.60
CA GLY A 43 1.97 -5.76 -12.26
C GLY A 43 1.80 -5.08 -10.92
N ASP A 44 2.48 -5.56 -9.87
CA ASP A 44 2.19 -5.12 -8.50
C ASP A 44 2.77 -3.73 -8.19
N ILE A 45 3.96 -3.41 -8.72
CA ILE A 45 4.51 -2.04 -8.62
C ILE A 45 3.63 -1.08 -9.44
N HIS A 46 3.24 -1.48 -10.66
CA HIS A 46 2.38 -0.65 -11.50
C HIS A 46 0.98 -0.46 -10.90
N ASP A 47 0.42 -1.49 -10.29
CA ASP A 47 -0.86 -1.42 -9.59
C ASP A 47 -0.73 -0.54 -8.34
N ALA A 48 0.33 -0.69 -7.54
CA ALA A 48 0.61 0.19 -6.41
C ALA A 48 0.73 1.66 -6.84
N LEU A 49 1.46 1.96 -7.92
CA LEU A 49 1.54 3.32 -8.48
C LEU A 49 0.18 3.82 -8.98
N THR A 50 -0.60 2.95 -9.63
CA THR A 50 -1.93 3.29 -10.15
C THR A 50 -2.92 3.59 -9.02
N GLN A 51 -2.93 2.77 -7.96
CA GLN A 51 -3.78 3.01 -6.80
C GLN A 51 -3.31 4.25 -6.03
N LEU A 52 -2.00 4.46 -5.92
CA LEU A 52 -1.45 5.67 -5.31
C LEU A 52 -1.89 6.94 -6.04
N ASP A 53 -1.83 6.95 -7.37
CA ASP A 53 -2.29 8.10 -8.17
C ASP A 53 -3.79 8.34 -8.00
N ARG A 54 -4.60 7.27 -8.00
CA ARG A 54 -6.06 7.33 -7.79
C ARG A 54 -6.45 7.81 -6.40
N CYS A 55 -5.73 7.36 -5.38
CA CYS A 55 -6.03 7.65 -3.98
C CYS A 55 -5.41 8.98 -3.53
N ARG A 56 -4.43 9.52 -4.27
CA ARG A 56 -3.70 10.74 -3.96
C ARG A 56 -4.62 11.91 -3.67
N ASP A 57 -5.56 12.19 -4.56
CA ASP A 57 -6.44 13.36 -4.43
C ASP A 57 -7.37 13.27 -3.22
N MET A 58 -7.71 12.05 -2.80
CA MET A 58 -8.56 11.79 -1.64
C MET A 58 -7.75 11.84 -0.32
N LEU A 59 -6.52 11.32 -0.32
CA LEU A 59 -5.69 11.24 0.88
C LEU A 59 -4.89 12.53 1.15
N SER A 60 -4.42 13.22 0.10
CA SER A 60 -3.53 14.38 0.24
C SER A 60 -4.08 15.53 1.09
N PRO A 61 -5.39 15.86 1.07
CA PRO A 61 -5.93 16.95 1.89
C PRO A 61 -5.82 16.71 3.40
N GLY A 62 -5.82 15.46 3.85
CA GLY A 62 -5.74 15.08 5.28
C GLY A 62 -4.42 14.42 5.68
N HIS A 63 -3.77 13.76 4.73
CA HIS A 63 -2.61 12.87 4.95
C HIS A 63 -1.55 13.05 3.84
N PRO A 64 -1.01 14.26 3.60
CA PRO A 64 -0.04 14.50 2.54
C PRO A 64 1.28 13.75 2.77
N ASP A 65 1.71 13.62 4.02
CA ASP A 65 2.94 12.92 4.40
C ASP A 65 2.84 11.42 4.11
N LEU A 66 1.66 10.83 4.34
CA LEU A 66 1.36 9.42 4.03
C LEU A 66 1.48 9.15 2.52
N VAL A 67 0.93 10.04 1.69
CA VAL A 67 1.04 9.94 0.23
C VAL A 67 2.48 10.06 -0.22
N HIS A 68 3.25 10.99 0.38
CA HIS A 68 4.66 11.15 0.06
C HIS A 68 5.47 9.89 0.42
N MET A 69 5.26 9.34 1.62
CA MET A 69 5.91 8.11 2.06
C MET A 69 5.55 6.93 1.15
N ALA A 70 4.29 6.80 0.76
CA ALA A 70 3.85 5.78 -0.19
C ALA A 70 4.53 5.92 -1.56
N GLN A 71 4.70 7.15 -2.05
CA GLN A 71 5.45 7.40 -3.28
C GLN A 71 6.90 6.95 -3.13
N GLU A 72 7.59 7.39 -2.08
CA GLU A 72 9.00 7.05 -1.86
C GLU A 72 9.21 5.52 -1.79
N VAL A 73 8.36 4.81 -1.05
CA VAL A 73 8.45 3.36 -0.91
C VAL A 73 8.27 2.65 -2.24
N VAL A 74 7.28 3.04 -3.05
CA VAL A 74 7.00 2.39 -4.34
C VAL A 74 8.06 2.75 -5.39
N PHE A 75 8.54 4.00 -5.44
CA PHE A 75 9.58 4.43 -6.38
C PHE A 75 10.95 3.79 -6.10
N THR A 76 11.28 3.60 -4.82
CA THR A 76 12.57 2.98 -4.43
C THR A 76 12.46 1.45 -4.29
N TRP A 77 11.34 0.86 -4.71
CA TRP A 77 11.01 -0.55 -4.50
C TRP A 77 11.97 -1.53 -5.19
N GLU A 78 12.71 -1.14 -6.22
CA GLU A 78 13.72 -2.02 -6.82
C GLU A 78 15.14 -1.78 -6.26
N GLU A 79 15.40 -0.58 -5.74
CA GLU A 79 16.75 -0.10 -5.44
C GLU A 79 17.21 -0.36 -4.00
N HIS A 80 16.31 -0.24 -3.01
CA HIS A 80 16.69 -0.31 -1.58
C HIS A 80 15.94 -1.42 -0.83
N ARG A 81 16.48 -2.64 -0.79
CA ARG A 81 15.76 -3.84 -0.25
C ARG A 81 15.58 -3.89 1.26
N THR A 82 16.51 -3.33 2.03
CA THR A 82 16.59 -3.60 3.48
C THR A 82 15.72 -2.67 4.31
N ASP A 83 15.70 -1.37 3.99
CA ASP A 83 15.01 -0.37 4.82
C ASP A 83 13.53 -0.17 4.44
N ARG A 84 13.14 -0.57 3.22
CA ARG A 84 11.78 -0.38 2.70
C ARG A 84 10.71 -1.22 3.38
N LEU A 85 11.05 -2.41 3.89
CA LEU A 85 10.07 -3.27 4.56
C LEU A 85 9.59 -2.64 5.86
N ALA A 86 10.51 -2.02 6.62
CA ALA A 86 10.15 -1.28 7.83
C ALA A 86 9.26 -0.07 7.51
N GLN A 87 9.63 0.72 6.49
CA GLN A 87 8.84 1.87 6.04
C GLN A 87 7.46 1.44 5.53
N LEU A 88 7.39 0.36 4.76
CA LEU A 88 6.13 -0.20 4.25
C LEU A 88 5.24 -0.69 5.40
N MET A 89 5.80 -1.34 6.42
CA MET A 89 5.00 -1.78 7.57
C MET A 89 4.40 -0.60 8.32
N THR A 90 5.19 0.46 8.57
CA THR A 90 4.67 1.70 9.15
C THR A 90 3.56 2.32 8.30
N LEU A 91 3.76 2.38 6.99
CA LEU A 91 2.78 2.91 6.05
C LEU A 91 1.47 2.09 6.03
N LEU A 92 1.58 0.77 6.07
CA LEU A 92 0.43 -0.13 6.11
C LEU A 92 -0.36 0.01 7.43
N ASP A 93 0.33 0.19 8.56
CA ASP A 93 -0.32 0.45 9.84
C ASP A 93 -1.10 1.78 9.83
N GLU A 94 -0.51 2.83 9.25
CA GLU A 94 -1.18 4.13 9.13
C GLU A 94 -2.38 4.06 8.18
N LEU A 95 -2.25 3.42 7.02
CA LEU A 95 -3.36 3.22 6.09
C LEU A 95 -4.49 2.38 6.71
N ALA A 96 -4.16 1.34 7.46
CA ALA A 96 -5.14 0.51 8.16
C ALA A 96 -5.91 1.31 9.22
N ALA A 97 -5.20 2.17 9.97
CA ALA A 97 -5.81 3.06 10.95
C ALA A 97 -6.78 4.07 10.30
N ILE A 98 -6.41 4.64 9.15
CA ILE A 98 -7.24 5.57 8.38
C ILE A 98 -8.47 4.85 7.79
N ALA A 99 -8.28 3.65 7.24
CA ALA A 99 -9.37 2.83 6.72
C ALA A 99 -10.41 2.40 7.78
N GLY A 100 -10.14 2.66 9.07
CA GLY A 100 -11.02 2.28 10.18
C GLY A 100 -10.99 0.78 10.49
N SER A 101 -10.04 0.07 9.88
CA SER A 101 -9.78 -1.33 10.14
C SER A 101 -8.62 -1.47 11.12
N SER A 102 -8.92 -1.79 12.38
CA SER A 102 -7.97 -2.58 13.17
C SER A 102 -7.82 -3.90 12.42
N LEU A 103 -6.78 -4.03 11.60
CA LEU A 103 -6.40 -5.21 10.78
C LEU A 103 -7.39 -6.38 10.84
N PRO A 104 -8.14 -6.71 9.76
CA PRO A 104 -8.65 -8.06 9.69
C PRO A 104 -7.44 -8.98 9.57
N LEU A 105 -7.14 -9.70 10.65
CA LEU A 105 -6.15 -10.79 10.72
C LEU A 105 -6.44 -11.93 9.73
N GLN A 106 -7.47 -11.79 8.90
CA GLN A 106 -7.86 -12.75 7.88
C GLN A 106 -8.30 -11.99 6.62
N LEU A 107 -7.52 -12.15 5.55
CA LEU A 107 -7.99 -11.93 4.19
C LEU A 107 -9.30 -12.69 4.00
N PRO A 108 -10.32 -12.13 3.31
CA PRO A 108 -11.53 -12.87 3.00
C PRO A 108 -11.14 -14.13 2.21
N PRO A 109 -11.67 -15.32 2.57
CA PRO A 109 -11.39 -16.52 1.82
C PRO A 109 -11.91 -16.33 0.40
N THR A 110 -11.02 -16.43 -0.58
CA THR A 110 -11.38 -16.55 -1.99
C THR A 110 -12.24 -17.81 -2.14
N SER A 111 -13.55 -17.64 -2.34
CA SER A 111 -14.44 -18.69 -2.86
C SER A 111 -14.36 -18.73 -4.38
#